data_AF-A0A1X2GHZ8-F1
#
_entry.id   AF-A0A1X2GHZ8-F1
#
_cell.length_a   1.000
_cell.length_b   1.000
_cell.length_c   1.000
_cell.angle_alpha   90.00
_cell.angle_beta   90.00
_cell.angle_gamma   90.00
#
_symmetry.space_group_name_H-M   'P 1'
#
loop_
_entity.id
_entity.type
_entity.pdbx_description
1 polymer ?
#
loop_
_entity_poly.entity_id
_entity_poly.type
_entity_poly.pdbx_seq_one_letter_code
_entity_poly.pdbx_strand_id
1 'polypeptide(L)'
;MNDEGASNNELLMAACRNDQEDVVEEILEGGNFDVGYTDGAGNTAAHLAAKSGALGCLEHLVNLDDIDLNIKNRMEGYTPLHFAVEYQKEDVEMAIAMVDILLQGGSDPKIENRNKLTAAMMVQPQNKELKTLLSKAVRVDQFDEGDFADDLDYDSDDDQPSD
;
A
#
# COMPACT_ATOMS: atom_id res chain seq x y z
N MET A 1 26.35 27.57 -2.51
CA MET A 1 24.92 27.61 -2.86
C MET A 1 24.77 26.55 -3.92
N ASN A 2 24.44 25.33 -3.52
CA ASN A 2 24.14 24.30 -4.50
C ASN A 2 22.64 24.48 -4.77
N ASP A 3 22.32 25.29 -5.78
CA ASP A 3 21.03 25.25 -6.46
C ASP A 3 21.01 24.00 -7.36
N GLU A 4 21.16 22.83 -6.74
CA GLU A 4 20.67 21.61 -7.36
C GLU A 4 19.16 21.72 -7.21
N GLY A 5 18.45 21.90 -8.34
CA GLY A 5 16.99 21.87 -8.35
C GLY A 5 16.47 20.63 -7.63
N ALA A 6 15.20 20.67 -7.19
CA ALA A 6 14.59 19.55 -6.50
C ALA A 6 14.82 18.24 -7.28
N SER A 7 15.33 17.22 -6.60
CA SER A 7 15.52 15.90 -7.17
C SER A 7 14.18 15.32 -7.62
N ASN A 8 14.18 14.38 -8.56
CA ASN A 8 12.96 13.69 -9.00
C ASN A 8 12.19 13.06 -7.82
N ASN A 9 12.90 12.63 -6.77
CA ASN A 9 12.27 12.11 -5.55
C ASN A 9 11.50 13.19 -4.78
N GLU A 10 12.09 14.37 -4.62
CA GLU A 10 11.45 15.51 -3.97
C GLU A 10 10.29 16.06 -4.81
N LEU A 11 10.44 16.05 -6.13
CA LEU A 11 9.39 16.41 -7.08
C LEU A 11 8.21 15.43 -7.02
N LEU A 12 8.47 14.12 -7.01
CA LEU A 12 7.45 13.07 -6.90
C LEU A 12 6.65 13.24 -5.59
N MET A 13 7.35 13.49 -4.48
CA MET A 13 6.72 13.75 -3.20
C MET A 13 5.88 15.04 -3.21
N ALA A 14 6.38 16.10 -3.84
CA ALA A 14 5.65 17.36 -3.96
C ALA A 14 4.40 17.19 -4.83
N ALA A 15 4.50 16.45 -5.94
CA ALA A 15 3.37 16.13 -6.82
C ALA A 15 2.30 15.35 -6.08
N CYS A 16 2.66 14.29 -5.35
CA CYS A 16 1.74 13.51 -4.51
C CYS A 16 1.08 14.35 -3.42
N ARG A 17 1.81 15.30 -2.82
CA ARG A 17 1.28 16.19 -1.79
C ARG A 17 0.26 17.18 -2.34
N ASN A 18 0.40 17.60 -3.59
CA ASN A 18 -0.41 18.62 -4.23
C ASN A 18 -1.43 18.06 -5.24
N ASP A 19 -1.59 16.73 -5.29
CA ASP A 19 -2.49 16.03 -6.23
C ASP A 19 -2.20 16.37 -7.70
N GLN A 20 -0.92 16.32 -8.08
CA GLN A 20 -0.47 16.62 -9.44
C GLN A 20 -0.18 15.32 -10.20
N GLU A 21 -1.25 14.64 -10.61
CA GLU A 21 -1.18 13.34 -11.29
C GLU A 21 -0.29 13.38 -12.54
N ASP A 22 -0.47 14.37 -13.42
CA ASP A 22 0.32 14.52 -14.65
C ASP A 22 1.84 14.54 -14.39
N VAL A 23 2.25 15.17 -13.28
CA VAL A 23 3.66 15.28 -12.89
C VAL A 23 4.17 13.96 -12.32
N VAL A 24 3.31 13.22 -11.60
CA VAL A 24 3.64 11.86 -11.14
C VAL A 24 3.89 10.97 -12.35
N GLU A 25 2.96 10.94 -13.31
CA GLU A 25 3.08 10.14 -14.53
C GLU A 25 4.39 10.44 -15.29
N GLU A 26 4.69 11.72 -15.54
CA GLU A 26 5.95 12.13 -16.21
C GLU A 26 7.21 11.65 -15.48
N ILE A 27 7.22 11.70 -14.14
CA ILE A 27 8.37 11.24 -13.34
C ILE A 27 8.49 9.71 -13.39
N LEU A 28 7.36 9.00 -13.32
CA LEU A 28 7.33 7.54 -13.38
C LEU A 28 7.83 7.03 -14.74
N GLU A 29 7.36 7.63 -15.84
CA GLU A 29 7.84 7.33 -17.20
C GLU A 29 9.34 7.62 -17.37
N GLY A 30 9.85 8.65 -16.70
CA GLY A 30 11.27 9.00 -16.72
C GLY A 30 12.18 7.99 -16.00
N GLY A 31 11.65 7.21 -15.05
CA GLY A 31 12.33 6.09 -14.39
C GLY A 31 13.52 6.44 -13.50
N ASN A 32 13.90 7.72 -13.37
CA ASN A 32 15.02 8.17 -12.55
C ASN A 32 14.54 8.69 -11.19
N PHE A 33 13.97 7.81 -10.37
CA PHE A 33 13.53 8.11 -9.01
C PHE A 33 13.71 6.89 -8.10
N ASP A 34 13.63 7.10 -6.79
CA ASP A 34 13.64 6.06 -5.76
C ASP A 34 12.27 6.05 -5.07
N VAL A 35 11.50 4.99 -5.31
CA VAL A 35 10.16 4.81 -4.73
C VAL A 35 10.18 4.70 -3.19
N GLY A 36 11.30 4.24 -2.63
CA GLY A 36 11.53 4.10 -1.20
C GLY A 36 12.06 5.37 -0.54
N TYR A 37 12.29 6.45 -1.31
CA TYR A 37 12.75 7.71 -0.76
C TYR A 37 11.78 8.25 0.30
N THR A 38 12.32 8.82 1.38
CA THR A 38 11.53 9.37 2.49
C THR A 38 11.89 10.81 2.80
N ASP A 39 10.89 11.63 3.14
CA ASP A 39 11.12 12.97 3.68
C ASP A 39 11.72 12.94 5.10
N GLY A 40 11.96 14.13 5.68
CA GLY A 40 12.51 14.24 7.04
C GLY A 40 11.64 13.61 8.14
N ALA A 41 10.34 13.44 7.90
CA ALA A 41 9.39 12.78 8.79
C ALA A 41 9.27 11.27 8.49
N GLY A 42 10.02 10.74 7.53
CA GLY A 42 9.97 9.34 7.12
C GLY A 42 8.77 8.99 6.25
N ASN A 43 8.08 9.98 5.66
CA ASN A 43 6.98 9.72 4.75
C ASN A 43 7.52 9.42 3.35
N THR A 44 7.01 8.37 2.72
CA THR A 44 7.21 8.07 1.28
C THR A 44 6.22 8.86 0.42
N ALA A 45 6.34 8.77 -0.91
CA ALA A 45 5.36 9.35 -1.84
C ALA A 45 3.92 8.86 -1.54
N ALA A 46 3.74 7.56 -1.28
CA ALA A 46 2.44 6.97 -0.95
C ALA A 46 1.85 7.52 0.36
N HIS A 47 2.68 7.81 1.37
CA HIS A 47 2.19 8.47 2.60
C HIS A 47 1.64 9.86 2.31
N LEU A 48 2.34 10.62 1.47
CA LEU A 48 1.94 11.99 1.13
C LEU A 48 0.67 12.00 0.27
N ALA A 49 0.57 11.09 -0.70
CA ALA A 49 -0.64 10.93 -1.50
C ALA A 49 -1.86 10.58 -0.62
N ALA A 50 -1.73 9.57 0.25
CA ALA A 50 -2.79 9.17 1.17
C ALA A 50 -3.17 10.26 2.18
N LYS A 51 -2.20 11.06 2.63
CA LYS A 51 -2.44 12.17 3.57
C LYS A 51 -3.14 13.36 2.90
N SER A 52 -2.85 13.62 1.63
CA SER A 52 -3.45 14.72 0.87
C SER A 52 -4.78 14.36 0.21
N GLY A 53 -5.10 13.06 0.08
CA GLY A 53 -6.27 12.59 -0.68
C GLY A 53 -6.00 12.50 -2.18
N ALA A 54 -4.73 12.44 -2.60
CA ALA A 54 -4.34 12.44 -4.00
C ALA A 54 -4.53 11.04 -4.62
N LEU A 55 -5.78 10.73 -4.98
CA LEU A 55 -6.21 9.40 -5.39
C LEU A 55 -5.48 8.93 -6.66
N GLY A 56 -5.46 9.77 -7.71
CA GLY A 56 -4.80 9.42 -8.98
C GLY A 56 -3.30 9.17 -8.78
N CYS A 57 -2.64 10.03 -8.00
CA CYS A 57 -1.23 9.82 -7.64
C CYS A 57 -1.03 8.46 -6.93
N LEU A 58 -1.95 8.08 -6.04
CA LEU A 58 -1.89 6.81 -5.32
C LEU A 58 -2.08 5.61 -6.25
N GLU A 59 -3.01 5.70 -7.21
CA GLU A 59 -3.23 4.67 -8.24
C GLU A 59 -1.97 4.40 -9.06
N HIS A 60 -1.27 5.46 -9.51
CA HIS A 60 -0.01 5.30 -10.23
C HIS A 60 1.07 4.64 -9.36
N LEU A 61 1.19 5.05 -8.10
CA LEU A 61 2.21 4.53 -7.19
C LEU A 61 2.01 3.05 -6.85
N VAL A 62 0.78 2.60 -6.58
CA VAL A 62 0.55 1.19 -6.18
C VAL A 62 0.81 0.18 -7.30
N ASN A 63 0.83 0.64 -8.55
CA ASN A 63 1.12 -0.19 -9.73
C ASN A 63 2.63 -0.35 -9.99
N LEU A 64 3.50 0.23 -9.16
CA LEU A 64 4.95 0.05 -9.28
C LEU A 64 5.39 -1.29 -8.69
N ASP A 65 6.20 -2.06 -9.43
CA ASP A 65 6.61 -3.41 -9.03
C ASP A 65 7.37 -3.46 -7.68
N ASP A 66 8.19 -2.44 -7.39
CA ASP A 66 9.09 -2.40 -6.22
C ASP A 66 8.55 -1.54 -5.06
N ILE A 67 7.25 -1.18 -5.07
CA ILE A 67 6.71 -0.31 -4.01
C ILE A 67 6.48 -1.07 -2.70
N ASP A 68 7.02 -0.54 -1.60
CA ASP A 68 6.72 -0.99 -0.25
C ASP A 68 5.69 -0.06 0.42
N LEU A 69 4.43 -0.51 0.47
CA LEU A 69 3.32 0.20 1.13
C LEU A 69 3.25 -0.03 2.64
N ASN A 70 4.17 -0.79 3.22
CA ASN A 70 4.18 -1.15 4.63
C ASN A 70 5.19 -0.32 5.46
N ILE A 71 5.92 0.58 4.80
CA ILE A 71 6.85 1.51 5.45
C ILE A 71 6.11 2.34 6.48
N LYS A 72 6.72 2.50 7.66
CA LYS A 72 6.18 3.32 8.75
C LYS A 72 6.94 4.64 8.82
N ASN A 73 6.19 5.74 8.86
CA ASN A 73 6.78 7.04 9.08
C ASN A 73 7.44 7.17 10.47
N ARG A 74 8.31 8.17 10.63
CA ARG A 74 9.07 8.39 11.88
C ARG A 74 8.29 9.14 12.94
N MET A 75 7.22 9.83 12.59
CA MET A 75 6.48 10.66 13.53
C MET A 75 5.53 9.81 14.38
N GLU A 76 4.50 9.24 13.76
CA GLU A 76 3.47 8.45 14.42
C GLU A 76 3.62 6.94 14.21
N GLY A 77 4.53 6.51 13.33
CA GLY A 77 4.61 5.12 12.88
C GLY A 77 3.48 4.74 11.93
N TYR A 78 2.89 5.71 11.24
CA TYR A 78 1.81 5.48 10.28
C TYR A 78 2.37 4.87 9.01
N THR A 79 1.62 3.94 8.43
CA THR A 79 1.77 3.51 7.03
C THR A 79 0.88 4.40 6.14
N PRO A 80 0.99 4.35 4.80
CA PRO A 80 0.05 5.00 3.90
C PRO A 80 -1.41 4.64 4.22
N LEU A 81 -1.68 3.38 4.59
CA LEU A 81 -3.01 2.92 4.98
C LEU A 81 -3.56 3.61 6.24
N HIS A 82 -2.70 3.95 7.21
CA HIS A 82 -3.13 4.73 8.38
C HIS A 82 -3.56 6.15 7.99
N PHE A 83 -2.83 6.80 7.08
CA PHE A 83 -3.21 8.13 6.58
C PHE A 83 -4.51 8.09 5.77
N ALA A 84 -4.69 7.08 4.90
CA ALA A 84 -5.93 6.91 4.14
C ALA A 84 -7.16 6.78 5.08
N VAL A 85 -7.04 6.01 6.17
CA VAL A 85 -8.12 5.93 7.17
C VAL A 85 -8.30 7.23 7.93
N GLU A 86 -7.22 7.94 8.27
CA GLU A 86 -7.35 9.24 8.95
C GLU A 86 -8.09 10.28 8.09
N TYR A 87 -7.93 10.22 6.77
CA TYR A 87 -8.56 11.11 5.81
C TYR A 87 -10.09 11.07 5.82
N GLN A 88 -10.71 10.03 6.41
CA GLN A 88 -12.17 9.95 6.59
C GLN A 88 -12.77 11.15 7.36
N LYS A 89 -11.93 11.91 8.08
CA LYS A 89 -12.32 13.15 8.77
C LYS A 89 -12.63 14.29 7.81
N GLU A 90 -11.98 14.28 6.64
CA GLU A 90 -12.15 15.26 5.57
C GLU A 90 -13.18 14.75 4.55
N ASP A 91 -12.97 13.53 4.04
CA ASP A 91 -13.87 12.90 3.06
C ASP A 91 -13.87 11.37 3.23
N VAL A 92 -15.06 10.83 3.52
CA VAL A 92 -15.24 9.39 3.75
C VAL A 92 -15.19 8.59 2.45
N GLU A 93 -15.69 9.13 1.34
CA GLU A 93 -15.72 8.43 0.05
C GLU A 93 -14.30 8.30 -0.50
N MET A 94 -13.51 9.38 -0.44
CA MET A 94 -12.09 9.32 -0.81
C MET A 94 -11.29 8.40 0.10
N ALA A 95 -11.56 8.40 1.41
CA ALA A 95 -10.89 7.47 2.33
C ALA A 95 -11.18 6.00 2.00
N ILE A 96 -12.42 5.67 1.60
CA ILE A 96 -12.78 4.31 1.17
C ILE A 96 -12.01 3.93 -0.10
N ALA A 97 -11.98 4.82 -1.10
CA ALA A 97 -11.28 4.57 -2.37
C ALA A 97 -9.77 4.37 -2.15
N MET A 98 -9.12 5.24 -1.38
CA MET A 98 -7.69 5.11 -1.06
C MET A 98 -7.37 3.83 -0.29
N VAL A 99 -8.22 3.44 0.67
CA VAL A 99 -8.02 2.18 1.39
C VAL A 99 -8.15 0.99 0.45
N ASP A 100 -9.11 1.00 -0.48
CA ASP A 100 -9.29 -0.08 -1.45
C ASP A 100 -8.05 -0.23 -2.36
N ILE A 101 -7.57 0.88 -2.94
CA ILE A 101 -6.37 0.92 -3.78
C ILE A 101 -5.13 0.41 -3.03
N LEU A 102 -4.93 0.86 -1.79
CA LEU A 102 -3.78 0.43 -0.98
C LEU A 102 -3.82 -1.05 -0.63
N LEU A 103 -5.02 -1.59 -0.33
CA LEU A 103 -5.19 -3.01 -0.05
C LEU A 103 -4.97 -3.86 -1.30
N GLN A 104 -5.44 -3.42 -2.46
CA GLN A 104 -5.16 -4.07 -3.75
C GLN A 104 -3.66 -4.07 -4.08
N GLY A 105 -2.96 -2.99 -3.72
CA GLY A 105 -1.49 -2.88 -3.83
C GLY A 105 -0.70 -3.68 -2.79
N GLY A 106 -1.34 -4.48 -1.94
CA GLY A 106 -0.66 -5.35 -0.97
C GLY A 106 -0.29 -4.69 0.37
N SER A 107 -0.96 -3.59 0.73
CA SER A 107 -0.82 -3.01 2.08
C SER A 107 -1.31 -3.98 3.16
N ASP A 108 -0.54 -4.16 4.23
CA ASP A 108 -0.93 -4.97 5.37
C ASP A 108 -1.77 -4.15 6.39
N PRO A 109 -3.08 -4.47 6.55
CA PRO A 109 -3.95 -3.78 7.51
C PRO A 109 -3.66 -4.12 8.98
N LYS A 110 -2.78 -5.08 9.26
CA LYS A 110 -2.43 -5.54 10.62
C LYS A 110 -1.26 -4.75 11.22
N ILE A 111 -0.56 -3.92 10.43
CA ILE A 111 0.54 -3.11 10.93
C ILE A 111 0.02 -2.12 11.97
N GLU A 112 0.68 -2.09 13.13
CA GLU A 112 0.37 -1.16 14.21
C GLU A 112 1.26 0.08 14.13
N ASN A 113 0.67 1.26 14.35
CA ASN A 113 1.43 2.48 14.58
C ASN A 113 2.13 2.51 15.96
N ARG A 114 2.75 3.64 16.33
CA ARG A 114 3.42 3.80 17.63
C ARG A 114 2.48 3.68 18.83
N ASN A 115 1.19 3.96 18.62
CA ASN A 115 0.15 3.87 19.65
C ASN A 115 -0.46 2.46 19.74
N LYS A 116 0.10 1.45 19.05
CA LYS A 116 -0.44 0.08 19.01
C LYS A 116 -1.83 0.00 18.39
N LEU A 117 -2.15 0.94 17.50
CA LEU A 117 -3.39 0.96 16.75
C LEU A 117 -3.12 0.54 15.33
N THR A 118 -3.92 -0.38 14.80
CA THR A 118 -3.97 -0.67 13.37
C THR A 118 -4.84 0.36 12.66
N ALA A 119 -4.73 0.43 11.32
CA ALA A 119 -5.58 1.30 10.52
C ALA A 119 -7.08 1.03 10.78
N ALA A 120 -7.49 -0.24 10.94
CA ALA A 120 -8.87 -0.61 11.26
C ALA A 120 -9.38 -0.07 12.61
N MET A 121 -8.49 0.10 13.59
CA MET A 121 -8.85 0.67 14.91
C MET A 121 -9.03 2.19 14.88
N MET A 122 -8.50 2.88 13.86
CA MET A 122 -8.64 4.31 13.67
C MET A 122 -9.94 4.71 12.95
N VAL A 123 -10.70 3.74 12.42
CA VAL A 123 -11.98 3.99 11.76
C VAL A 123 -13.01 4.57 12.74
N GLN A 124 -13.66 5.67 12.35
CA GLN A 124 -14.68 6.29 13.17
C GLN A 124 -15.91 5.37 13.28
N PRO A 125 -16.59 5.31 14.45
CA PRO A 125 -17.70 4.37 14.68
C PRO A 125 -18.86 4.44 13.67
N GLN A 126 -19.08 5.61 13.07
CA GLN A 126 -20.10 5.85 12.05
C GLN A 126 -19.76 5.23 10.69
N ASN A 127 -18.47 5.05 10.38
CA ASN A 127 -17.98 4.61 9.07
C ASN A 127 -17.92 3.09 8.99
N LYS A 128 -19.11 2.46 9.00
CA LYS A 128 -19.25 1.00 9.00
C LYS A 128 -18.68 0.34 7.75
N GLU A 129 -18.75 1.02 6.61
CA GLU A 129 -18.25 0.54 5.33
C GLU A 129 -16.73 0.38 5.36
N LEU A 130 -16.00 1.44 5.71
CA LEU A 130 -14.54 1.42 5.86
C LEU A 130 -14.08 0.35 6.85
N LYS A 131 -14.79 0.21 7.97
CA LYS A 131 -14.51 -0.84 8.96
C LYS A 131 -14.71 -2.24 8.38
N THR A 132 -15.77 -2.42 7.60
CA THR A 132 -16.08 -3.69 6.95
C THR A 132 -14.99 -4.04 5.93
N LEU A 133 -14.56 -3.07 5.12
CA LEU A 133 -13.51 -3.24 4.11
C LEU A 133 -12.20 -3.75 4.74
N LEU A 134 -11.70 -3.04 5.76
CA LEU A 134 -10.49 -3.44 6.48
C LEU A 134 -10.65 -4.79 7.19
N SER A 135 -11.81 -5.07 7.81
CA SER A 135 -12.04 -6.37 8.46
C SER A 135 -12.11 -7.53 7.48
N LYS A 136 -12.55 -7.29 6.24
CA LYS A 136 -12.51 -8.28 5.15
C LYS A 136 -11.07 -8.55 4.74
N ALA A 137 -10.27 -7.51 4.50
CA ALA A 137 -8.86 -7.66 4.13
C ALA A 137 -8.09 -8.52 5.14
N VAL A 138 -8.29 -8.29 6.44
CA VAL A 138 -7.67 -9.09 7.52
C VAL A 138 -8.04 -10.59 7.46
N ARG A 139 -9.22 -10.93 6.91
CA ARG A 139 -9.73 -12.31 6.82
C ARG A 139 -9.27 -13.05 5.56
N VAL A 140 -9.00 -12.34 4.46
CA VAL A 140 -8.61 -12.97 3.18
C VAL A 140 -7.31 -13.76 3.34
N ASP A 141 -6.36 -13.26 4.14
CA ASP A 141 -5.09 -13.96 4.44
C ASP A 141 -5.21 -15.34 5.11
N GLN A 142 -6.39 -15.75 5.58
CA GLN A 142 -6.54 -17.04 6.30
C GLN A 142 -6.87 -18.22 5.39
N PHE A 143 -7.08 -18.02 4.08
CA PHE A 143 -7.61 -19.06 3.19
C PHE A 143 -6.72 -19.48 2.00
N ASP A 144 -5.56 -18.87 1.76
CA ASP A 144 -4.83 -19.05 0.48
C ASP A 144 -3.55 -19.92 0.52
N GLU A 145 -3.24 -20.62 1.62
CA GLU A 145 -2.07 -21.52 1.68
C GLU A 145 -2.42 -23.02 1.56
N GLY A 146 -3.65 -23.38 1.17
CA GLY A 146 -4.19 -24.73 1.42
C GLY A 146 -4.33 -25.72 0.26
N ASP A 147 -4.40 -25.30 -1.01
CA ASP A 147 -4.96 -26.17 -2.08
C ASP A 147 -4.03 -26.39 -3.29
N PHE A 148 -2.73 -26.59 -3.03
CA PHE A 148 -1.81 -27.26 -3.95
C PHE A 148 -1.43 -28.62 -3.37
N ALA A 149 -2.41 -29.54 -3.29
CA ALA A 149 -2.12 -30.94 -3.06
C ALA A 149 -1.63 -31.57 -4.37
N ASP A 150 -0.42 -32.13 -4.32
CA ASP A 150 0.19 -33.02 -5.30
C ASP A 150 -0.78 -34.12 -5.77
N ASP A 151 -1.22 -34.05 -7.02
CA ASP A 151 -1.55 -35.24 -7.82
C ASP A 151 -0.46 -35.37 -8.90
N LEU A 152 0.76 -35.70 -8.46
CA LEU A 152 1.74 -36.36 -9.31
C LEU A 152 1.65 -37.85 -9.03
N ASP A 153 0.74 -38.47 -9.78
CA ASP A 153 0.56 -39.91 -9.90
C ASP A 153 1.88 -40.54 -10.33
N TYR A 154 2.71 -40.94 -9.36
CA TYR A 154 3.83 -41.84 -9.62
C TYR A 154 3.23 -43.20 -9.95
N ASP A 155 3.18 -43.48 -11.25
CA ASP A 155 2.93 -44.80 -11.84
C ASP A 155 3.67 -45.87 -11.02
N SER A 156 2.90 -46.75 -10.39
CA SER A 156 3.44 -47.93 -9.73
C SER A 156 3.79 -48.94 -10.81
N ASP A 157 5.06 -48.98 -11.21
CA ASP A 157 5.61 -50.04 -12.05
C ASP A 157 5.41 -51.39 -11.35
N ASP A 158 4.43 -52.12 -11.86
CA ASP A 158 4.11 -53.50 -11.52
C ASP A 158 5.08 -54.41 -12.31
N ASP A 159 6.24 -54.71 -11.72
CA ASP A 159 7.21 -55.66 -12.29
C ASP A 159 7.52 -56.75 -11.25
N GLN A 160 6.64 -57.76 -11.18
CA GLN A 160 6.94 -59.02 -10.50
C GLN A 160 7.67 -59.99 -11.44
N PRO A 161 8.77 -60.62 -11.01
CA PRO A 161 9.56 -61.51 -11.86
C PRO A 161 8.84 -62.86 -12.03
N SER A 162 8.67 -63.29 -13.28
CA SER A 162 8.30 -64.67 -13.59
C SER A 162 9.54 -65.56 -13.60
N ASP A 163 9.49 -66.61 -12.78
CA ASP A 163 10.38 -67.78 -12.68
C ASP A 163 10.67 -68.45 -14.06
#